data_AF-A0A061SKS6-F1
#
_entry.id   AF-A0A061SKS6-F1
#
_cell.length_a   1.000
_cell.length_b   1.000
_cell.length_c   1.000
_cell.angle_alpha   90.00
_cell.angle_beta   90.00
_cell.angle_gamma   90.00
#
_symmetry.space_group_name_H-M   'P 1'
#
loop_
_entity.id
_entity.type
_entity.pdbx_description
1 polymer ?
#
loop_
_entity_poly.entity_id
_entity_poly.type
_entity_poly.pdbx_seq_one_letter_code
_entity_poly.pdbx_strand_id
1 'polypeptide(L)' 'MAADGVWGGEPEIAMAAYVLELPVRVYSLRGPAVSLVNEYGGDYSAASGGRAVSLFFHGAGHYDLLARG' A
#
# COMPACT_ATOMS: atom_id res chain seq x y z
N MET A 1 -1.62 -17.13 -5.36
CA MET A 1 -2.80 -16.61 -4.64
C MET A 1 -3.84 -16.16 -5.65
N ALA A 2 -4.73 -17.06 -6.06
CA ALA A 2 -5.80 -16.75 -7.03
C ALA A 2 -7.16 -17.34 -6.63
N ALA A 3 -7.23 -17.93 -5.44
CA ALA A 3 -8.46 -18.42 -4.85
C ALA A 3 -9.09 -17.30 -4.01
N ASP A 4 -10.42 -17.30 -3.94
CA ASP A 4 -11.18 -16.31 -3.18
C ASP A 4 -10.88 -16.39 -1.68
N GLY A 5 -10.89 -15.23 -1.01
CA GLY A 5 -10.66 -15.12 0.43
C GLY A 5 -9.22 -15.42 0.91
N VAL A 6 -8.25 -15.62 0.02
CA VAL A 6 -6.85 -15.81 0.41
C VAL A 6 -6.20 -14.47 0.74
N TRP A 7 -5.58 -14.38 1.91
CA TRP A 7 -4.82 -13.20 2.33
C TRP A 7 -3.62 -12.95 1.40
N GLY A 8 -3.47 -11.71 0.96
CA GLY A 8 -2.25 -11.19 0.35
C GLY A 8 -1.49 -10.30 1.33
N GLY A 9 -0.31 -9.84 0.93
CA GLY A 9 0.49 -8.92 1.73
C GLY A 9 1.56 -8.22 0.93
N GLU A 10 2.74 -8.07 1.53
CA GLU A 10 3.88 -7.39 0.92
C GLU A 10 4.23 -7.88 -0.49
N PRO A 11 4.30 -9.20 -0.80
CA PRO A 11 4.61 -9.66 -2.15
C PRO A 11 3.59 -9.19 -3.20
N GLU A 12 2.30 -9.27 -2.89
CA GLU A 12 1.22 -8.86 -3.80
C GLU A 12 1.20 -7.34 -3.95
N ILE A 13 1.47 -6.59 -2.88
CA ILE A 13 1.55 -5.13 -2.92
C ILE A 13 2.71 -4.67 -3.80
N ALA A 14 3.89 -5.28 -3.67
CA ALA A 14 5.05 -4.98 -4.51
C ALA A 14 4.78 -5.30 -5.99
N MET A 15 4.17 -6.46 -6.26
CA MET A 15 3.76 -6.85 -7.61
C MET A 15 2.73 -5.88 -8.20
N ALA A 16 1.74 -5.46 -7.41
CA ALA A 16 0.72 -4.50 -7.85
C ALA A 16 1.32 -3.13 -8.17
N ALA A 17 2.24 -2.62 -7.34
CA ALA A 17 2.94 -1.36 -7.59
C ALA A 17 3.71 -1.39 -8.92
N TYR A 18 4.37 -2.50 -9.21
CA TYR A 18 5.08 -2.72 -10.47
C TYR A 18 4.13 -2.77 -11.68
N VAL A 19 3.07 -3.59 -11.61
CA VAL A 19 2.12 -3.76 -12.72
C VAL A 19 1.34 -2.49 -13.01
N LEU A 20 1.01 -1.70 -11.99
CA LEU A 20 0.26 -0.45 -12.15
C LEU A 20 1.15 0.76 -12.45
N GLU A 21 2.48 0.62 -12.35
CA GLU A 21 3.44 1.72 -12.40
C GLU A 21 2.99 2.90 -11.50
N LEU A 22 2.52 2.55 -10.30
CA LEU A 22 1.92 3.49 -9.36
C LEU A 22 2.41 3.17 -7.95
N PRO A 23 2.94 4.15 -7.20
CA PRO A 23 3.40 3.90 -5.84
C PRO A 23 2.25 3.38 -4.95
N VAL A 24 2.57 2.42 -4.09
CA VAL A 24 1.67 1.97 -3.02
C VAL A 24 2.31 2.29 -1.68
N ARG A 25 1.65 3.16 -0.91
CA ARG A 25 2.08 3.62 0.41
C ARG A 25 1.32 2.87 1.49
N VAL A 26 2.04 2.23 2.39
CA VAL A 26 1.47 1.52 3.54
C VAL A 26 1.72 2.33 4.78
N TYR A 27 0.64 2.70 5.47
CA TYR A 27 0.65 3.41 6.74
C TYR A 27 0.25 2.46 7.87
N SER A 28 0.69 2.73 9.08
CA SER A 28 0.28 2.01 10.28
C SER A 28 0.27 2.95 11.47
N LEU A 29 -0.42 2.57 12.55
CA LEU A 29 -0.24 3.23 13.84
C LEU A 29 1.17 2.93 14.37
N ARG A 30 1.84 4.00 14.81
CA ARG A 30 3.07 3.97 15.59
C ARG A 30 2.85 4.81 16.84
N GLY A 31 2.40 4.15 17.90
CA GLY A 31 1.90 4.84 19.09
C GLY A 31 0.60 5.60 18.78
N PRO A 32 0.48 6.90 19.15
CA PRO A 32 -0.71 7.69 18.91
C PRO A 32 -0.82 8.26 17.47
N ALA A 33 0.18 8.04 16.61
CA ALA A 33 0.26 8.66 15.30
C ALA A 33 0.20 7.63 14.16
N VAL A 34 -0.38 8.04 13.02
CA VAL A 34 -0.28 7.30 11.76
C VAL A 34 1.04 7.67 11.09
N SER A 35 1.84 6.67 10.73
CA SER A 35 3.12 6.86 10.04
C SER A 35 3.22 5.98 8.81
N LEU A 36 3.89 6.48 7.77
CA LEU A 36 4.30 5.67 6.63
C LEU A 36 5.28 4.61 7.12
N VAL A 37 4.98 3.34 6.87
CA VAL A 37 5.83 2.21 7.25
C VAL A 37 6.53 1.59 6.05
N ASN A 38 5.93 1.64 4.86
CA ASN A 38 6.59 1.21 3.64
C ASN A 38 6.04 1.94 2.40
N GLU A 39 6.86 2.05 1.36
CA GLU A 39 6.46 2.56 0.05
C GLU A 39 7.03 1.66 -1.04
N TYR A 40 6.14 1.08 -1.84
CA TYR A 40 6.47 0.22 -2.97
C TYR A 40 6.33 1.01 -4.28
N GLY A 41 7.29 0.87 -5.19
CA GLY A 41 7.26 1.58 -6.48
C GLY A 41 7.46 3.10 -6.36
N GLY A 42 8.25 3.56 -5.38
CA GLY A 42 8.49 4.99 -5.15
C GLY A 42 9.14 5.71 -6.34
N ASP A 43 9.86 4.97 -7.19
CA ASP A 43 10.42 5.40 -8.47
C ASP A 43 9.35 5.85 -9.47
N TYR A 44 8.13 5.34 -9.36
CA TYR A 44 7.00 5.76 -10.19
C TYR A 44 6.37 7.09 -9.73
N SER A 45 6.75 7.66 -8.58
CA SER A 45 6.09 8.86 -8.01
C SER A 45 6.09 10.07 -8.95
N ALA A 46 7.16 10.26 -9.72
CA ALA A 46 7.24 11.34 -10.69
C ALA A 46 6.33 11.09 -11.89
N ALA A 47 6.36 9.86 -12.43
CA ALA A 47 5.54 9.45 -13.57
C ALA A 47 4.04 9.44 -13.23
N SER A 48 3.67 9.12 -11.99
CA SER A 48 2.29 9.10 -11.52
C SER A 48 1.72 10.49 -11.20
N GLY A 49 2.50 11.57 -11.35
CA GLY A 49 2.09 12.92 -10.97
C GLY A 49 1.86 13.06 -9.46
N GLY A 50 2.63 12.32 -8.64
CA GLY A 50 2.49 12.30 -7.18
C GLY A 50 1.32 11.47 -6.65
N ARG A 51 0.57 10.79 -7.53
CA ARG A 51 -0.50 9.86 -7.14
C ARG A 51 0.11 8.60 -6.54
N ALA A 52 -0.60 8.03 -5.57
CA ALA A 52 -0.27 6.76 -4.95
C ALA A 52 -1.54 6.09 -4.44
N VAL A 53 -1.57 4.75 -4.39
CA VAL A 53 -2.54 4.01 -3.57
C VAL A 53 -2.06 4.08 -2.13
N SER A 54 -2.95 4.45 -1.21
CA SER A 54 -2.60 4.53 0.22
C SER A 54 -3.38 3.47 0.98
N LEU A 55 -2.67 2.59 1.66
CA LEU A 55 -3.21 1.51 2.48
C LEU A 55 -2.90 1.77 3.95
N PHE A 56 -3.79 1.35 4.83
CA PHE A 56 -3.58 1.39 6.28
C PHE A 56 -3.57 -0.03 6.85
N PHE A 57 -2.49 -0.39 7.53
CA PHE A 57 -2.27 -1.69 8.13
C PHE A 57 -2.56 -1.66 9.63
N HIS A 58 -3.43 -2.56 10.09
CA HIS A 58 -3.86 -2.62 11.50
C HIS A 58 -2.99 -3.50 12.40
N GLY A 59 -1.96 -4.17 11.88
CA GLY A 59 -1.07 -5.04 12.67
C GLY A 59 -1.50 -6.51 12.77
N ALA A 60 -2.69 -6.88 12.26
CA ALA A 60 -3.24 -8.25 12.29
C ALA A 60 -3.52 -8.83 10.89
N GLY A 61 -2.76 -8.41 9.87
CA GLY A 61 -2.94 -8.83 8.48
C GLY A 61 -3.93 -7.96 7.68
N HIS A 62 -4.77 -7.18 8.35
CA HIS A 62 -5.83 -6.38 7.72
C HIS A 62 -5.35 -5.04 7.16
N TYR A 63 -5.82 -4.73 5.96
CA TYR A 63 -5.55 -3.48 5.23
C TYR A 63 -6.86 -2.75 4.90
N ASP A 64 -6.89 -1.45 5.18
CA ASP A 64 -7.94 -0.54 4.71
C ASP A 64 -7.40 0.37 3.60
N LEU A 65 -8.30 0.83 2.73
CA LEU A 65 -7.99 1.85 1.74
C LEU A 65 -8.10 3.24 2.35
N LEU A 66 -7.02 4.02 2.26
CA LEU A 66 -7.03 5.44 2.60
C LEU A 66 -7.36 6.25 1.34
N ALA A 67 -8.63 6.58 1.16
CA ALA A 67 -9.07 7.50 0.11
C ALA A 67 -8.81 8.95 0.53
N ARG A 68 -8.24 9.75 -0.37
CA ARG A 68 -8.27 11.22 -0.26
C ARG A 68 -9.65 11.68 -0.73
N GLY A 69 -10.42 12.28 0.17
CA GLY A 69 -11.66 13.01 -0.17
C GLY A 69 -11.38 14.34 -0.86
#